data_AF-A0A530MH51-F1
#
_entry.id   AF-A0A530MH51-F1
#
_cell.length_a   1.000
_cell.length_b   1.000
_cell.length_c   1.000
_cell.angle_alpha   90.00
_cell.angle_beta   90.00
_cell.angle_gamma   90.00
#
_symmetry.space_group_name_H-M   'P 1'
#
loop_
_entity.id
_entity.type
_entity.pdbx_description
1 polymer ?
#
loop_
_entity_poly.entity_id
_entity_poly.type
_entity_poly.pdbx_seq_one_letter_code
_entity_poly.pdbx_strand_id
1 'polypeptide(L)'
;MLAFGHGCVDDNEDTDVILHELGHAIHHHINPEWFGGDSGAIGEGFGDYWAVSYRAKLPNGADPDPGKVFPWDGIAECWGGRRADVAHAMYDPLETYDDHESFGSFVSDELWSTPLVQALQDLKAQGVEVETVDKIVLEGMFDIGRNFTMRSLAANTV
;
A
#
# COMPACT_ATOMS: atom_id res chain seq x y z
N MET A 1 5.30 -13.84 9.49
CA MET A 1 4.29 -14.92 9.55
C MET A 1 3.01 -14.30 9.02
N LEU A 2 2.35 -14.92 8.03
CA LEU A 2 1.04 -14.44 7.58
C LEU A 2 0.00 -14.90 8.61
N ALA A 3 -0.76 -13.96 9.14
CA ALA A 3 -1.87 -14.23 10.04
C ALA A 3 -3.07 -13.44 9.53
N PHE A 4 -4.23 -14.09 9.51
CA PHE A 4 -5.48 -13.50 9.02
C PHE A 4 -6.46 -13.43 10.18
N GLY A 5 -7.06 -12.26 10.38
CA GLY A 5 -8.13 -12.05 11.34
C GLY A 5 -9.39 -12.84 10.96
N HIS A 6 -10.24 -13.04 11.96
CA HIS A 6 -11.63 -13.45 11.73
C HIS A 6 -12.49 -12.24 12.11
N GLY A 7 -12.91 -11.50 11.10
CA GLY A 7 -13.72 -10.31 11.23
C GLY A 7 -15.19 -10.59 10.97
N CYS A 8 -15.89 -9.55 10.52
CA CYS A 8 -17.25 -9.69 9.99
C CYS A 8 -17.25 -10.41 8.63
N VAL A 9 -16.28 -10.08 7.80
CA VAL A 9 -15.75 -10.94 6.73
C VAL A 9 -14.45 -11.52 7.28
N ASP A 10 -14.15 -12.79 6.98
CA ASP A 10 -12.85 -13.34 7.35
C ASP A 10 -11.80 -12.76 6.39
N ASP A 11 -10.71 -12.19 6.93
CA ASP A 11 -9.66 -11.50 6.17
C ASP A 11 -9.14 -12.34 4.98
N ASN A 12 -9.11 -13.67 5.12
CA ASN A 12 -8.65 -14.59 4.09
C ASN A 12 -9.68 -14.87 2.97
N GLU A 13 -10.87 -14.25 3.02
CA GLU A 13 -11.86 -14.28 1.95
C GLU A 13 -11.65 -13.15 0.94
N ASP A 14 -10.91 -12.09 1.31
CA ASP A 14 -10.56 -10.99 0.41
C ASP A 14 -9.13 -11.19 -0.14
N THR A 15 -9.02 -11.24 -1.47
CA THR A 15 -7.72 -11.39 -2.13
C THR A 15 -6.80 -10.21 -1.87
N ASP A 16 -7.34 -9.01 -1.71
CA ASP A 16 -6.54 -7.82 -1.46
C ASP A 16 -5.89 -7.90 -0.07
N VAL A 17 -6.58 -8.46 0.94
CA VAL A 17 -6.00 -8.68 2.28
C VAL A 17 -4.88 -9.70 2.21
N ILE A 18 -5.08 -10.83 1.51
CA ILE A 18 -4.03 -11.85 1.32
C ILE A 18 -2.77 -11.25 0.67
N LEU A 19 -2.96 -10.42 -0.36
CA LEU A 19 -1.87 -9.79 -1.09
C LEU A 19 -1.20 -8.68 -0.27
N HIS A 20 -1.97 -7.91 0.50
CA HIS A 20 -1.45 -6.92 1.43
C HIS A 20 -0.50 -7.57 2.45
N GLU A 21 -0.93 -8.66 3.08
CA GLU A 21 -0.13 -9.40 4.05
C GLU A 21 1.13 -10.03 3.41
N LEU A 22 1.01 -10.48 2.15
CA LEU A 22 2.18 -10.88 1.36
C LEU A 22 3.14 -9.71 1.12
N GLY A 23 2.63 -8.48 0.96
CA GLY A 23 3.42 -7.26 0.87
C GLY A 23 4.32 -7.06 2.09
N HIS A 24 3.80 -7.26 3.30
CA HIS A 24 4.64 -7.24 4.52
C HIS A 24 5.75 -8.30 4.47
N ALA A 25 5.43 -9.51 4.01
CA ALA A 25 6.43 -10.58 3.90
C ALA A 25 7.53 -10.24 2.87
N ILE A 26 7.17 -9.59 1.76
CA ILE A 26 8.12 -9.10 0.74
C ILE A 26 9.06 -8.06 1.36
N HIS A 27 8.53 -7.04 2.03
CA HIS A 27 9.33 -6.01 2.68
C HIS A 27 10.29 -6.57 3.73
N HIS A 28 9.80 -7.45 4.60
CA HIS A 28 10.64 -8.10 5.61
C HIS A 28 11.76 -8.94 4.98
N HIS A 29 11.53 -9.51 3.79
CA HIS A 29 12.57 -10.24 3.06
C HIS A 29 13.60 -9.32 2.39
N ILE A 30 13.15 -8.19 1.83
CA ILE A 30 14.01 -7.16 1.23
C ILE A 30 14.91 -6.52 2.30
N ASN A 31 14.34 -6.20 3.46
CA ASN A 31 15.01 -5.49 4.53
C ASN A 31 14.61 -6.06 5.90
N PRO A 32 15.47 -6.90 6.50
CA PRO A 32 15.25 -7.41 7.85
C PRO A 32 15.27 -6.35 8.95
N GLU A 33 15.72 -5.12 8.66
CA GLU A 33 15.72 -3.97 9.57
C GLU A 33 14.55 -2.99 9.30
N TRP A 34 13.42 -3.49 8.78
CA TRP A 34 12.22 -2.68 8.54
C TRP A 34 11.53 -2.23 9.84
N PHE A 35 12.06 -1.19 10.49
CA PHE A 35 11.47 -0.59 11.68
C PHE A 35 11.91 0.88 11.91
N GLY A 36 11.08 1.63 12.62
CA GLY A 36 11.30 3.02 13.01
C GLY A 36 11.10 4.03 11.88
N GLY A 37 10.96 5.32 12.25
CA GLY A 37 10.58 6.36 11.28
C GLY A 37 9.16 6.13 10.79
N ASP A 38 8.92 6.29 9.49
CA ASP A 38 7.60 6.10 8.87
C ASP A 38 7.42 4.66 8.34
N SER A 39 8.25 3.70 8.80
CA SER A 39 8.30 2.35 8.23
C SER A 39 6.97 1.58 8.34
N GLY A 40 6.18 1.86 9.39
CA GLY A 40 4.86 1.24 9.59
C GLY A 40 3.89 1.64 8.48
N ALA A 41 3.61 2.95 8.38
CA ALA A 41 2.74 3.50 7.34
C ALA A 41 3.20 3.18 5.91
N ILE A 42 4.51 3.18 5.65
CA ILE A 42 5.06 2.77 4.34
C ILE A 42 4.79 1.29 4.07
N GLY A 43 4.93 0.44 5.09
CA GLY A 43 4.66 -1.00 5.00
C GLY A 43 3.21 -1.29 4.65
N GLU A 44 2.29 -0.65 5.36
CA GLU A 44 0.85 -0.72 5.10
C GLU A 44 0.49 -0.21 3.71
N GLY A 45 0.95 1.00 3.36
CA GLY A 45 0.64 1.58 2.06
C GLY A 45 1.23 0.80 0.88
N PHE A 46 2.36 0.10 1.08
CA PHE A 46 2.87 -0.84 0.08
C PHE A 46 2.01 -2.08 -0.04
N GLY A 47 1.54 -2.66 1.07
CA GLY A 47 0.62 -3.80 1.01
C GLY A 47 -0.64 -3.47 0.20
N ASP A 48 -1.20 -2.28 0.42
CA ASP A 48 -2.34 -1.75 -0.34
C ASP A 48 -2.00 -1.61 -1.84
N TYR A 49 -0.84 -0.99 -2.15
CA TYR A 49 -0.35 -0.90 -3.52
C TYR A 49 -0.18 -2.29 -4.16
N TRP A 50 0.39 -3.25 -3.43
CA TRP A 50 0.70 -4.57 -3.96
C TRP A 50 -0.59 -5.32 -4.33
N ALA A 51 -1.60 -5.26 -3.47
CA ALA A 51 -2.94 -5.76 -3.75
C ALA A 51 -3.54 -5.14 -5.04
N VAL A 52 -3.56 -3.80 -5.11
CA VAL A 52 -4.11 -3.07 -6.27
C VAL A 52 -3.31 -3.36 -7.55
N SER A 53 -1.98 -3.43 -7.48
CA SER A 53 -1.12 -3.74 -8.61
C SER A 53 -1.39 -5.13 -9.19
N TYR A 54 -1.58 -6.12 -8.32
CA TYR A 54 -1.87 -7.48 -8.73
C TYR A 54 -3.24 -7.55 -9.42
N ARG A 55 -4.26 -6.93 -8.80
CA ARG A 55 -5.60 -6.80 -9.37
C ARG A 55 -5.54 -6.15 -10.76
N ALA A 56 -4.70 -5.13 -10.96
CA ALA A 56 -4.54 -4.45 -12.23
C ALA A 56 -4.01 -5.34 -13.39
N LYS A 57 -3.42 -6.50 -13.09
CA LYS A 57 -2.94 -7.49 -14.08
C LYS A 57 -4.04 -8.45 -14.53
N LEU A 58 -5.11 -8.58 -13.76
CA LEU A 58 -6.16 -9.56 -14.03
C LEU A 58 -7.11 -9.03 -15.11
N PRO A 59 -7.50 -9.87 -16.10
CA PRO A 59 -8.44 -9.47 -17.16
C PRO A 59 -9.80 -8.95 -16.63
N ASN A 60 -10.23 -9.44 -15.46
CA ASN A 60 -11.45 -9.04 -14.77
C ASN A 60 -11.17 -8.30 -13.46
N GLY A 61 -9.94 -7.82 -13.24
CA GLY A 61 -9.57 -7.09 -12.03
C GLY A 61 -9.94 -5.61 -12.07
N ALA A 62 -10.64 -5.14 -13.11
CA ALA A 62 -11.19 -3.79 -13.11
C ALA A 62 -12.30 -3.70 -12.06
N ASP A 63 -11.95 -3.22 -10.88
CA ASP A 63 -12.90 -2.90 -9.81
C ASP A 63 -13.78 -1.72 -10.25
N PRO A 64 -15.11 -1.76 -10.07
CA PRO A 64 -15.97 -0.59 -10.25
C PRO A 64 -15.55 0.60 -9.37
N ASP A 65 -14.85 0.37 -8.27
CA ASP A 65 -14.23 1.39 -7.42
C ASP A 65 -12.70 1.21 -7.38
N PRO A 66 -11.96 1.76 -8.36
CA PRO A 66 -10.53 1.50 -8.51
C PRO A 66 -9.66 2.03 -7.36
N GLY A 67 -10.17 2.99 -6.58
CA GLY A 67 -9.49 3.52 -5.39
C GLY A 67 -9.74 2.69 -4.13
N LYS A 68 -10.66 1.73 -4.16
CA LYS A 68 -10.95 0.86 -3.02
C LYS A 68 -9.85 -0.19 -2.87
N VAL A 69 -9.38 -0.32 -1.63
CA VAL A 69 -8.60 -1.45 -1.15
C VAL A 69 -9.52 -2.30 -0.26
N PHE A 70 -9.38 -3.62 -0.34
CA PHE A 70 -10.21 -4.58 0.39
C PHE A 70 -11.70 -4.48 0.01
N PRO A 71 -12.06 -4.71 -1.26
CA PRO A 71 -13.43 -4.53 -1.74
C PRO A 71 -14.43 -5.52 -1.13
N TRP A 72 -13.97 -6.67 -0.62
CA TRP A 72 -14.82 -7.67 0.04
C TRP A 72 -14.79 -7.54 1.56
N ASP A 73 -13.61 -7.33 2.15
CA ASP A 73 -13.46 -7.22 3.61
C ASP A 73 -13.88 -5.84 4.14
N GLY A 74 -13.57 -4.76 3.40
CA GLY A 74 -13.85 -3.38 3.77
C GLY A 74 -15.27 -2.91 3.51
N ILE A 75 -16.29 -3.66 3.95
CA ILE A 75 -17.71 -3.29 3.80
C ILE A 75 -18.20 -2.39 4.95
N ALA A 76 -19.02 -1.38 4.61
CA ALA A 76 -19.41 -0.29 5.50
C ALA A 76 -20.13 -0.73 6.79
N GLU A 77 -20.76 -1.91 6.79
CA GLU A 77 -21.39 -2.51 7.96
C GLU A 77 -20.39 -2.86 9.07
N CYS A 78 -19.11 -3.00 8.73
CA CYS A 78 -18.08 -3.57 9.58
C CYS A 78 -16.87 -2.60 9.70
N TRP A 79 -16.20 -2.31 8.61
CA TRP A 79 -15.23 -1.22 8.51
C TRP A 79 -15.14 -0.72 7.07
N GLY A 80 -14.86 0.57 6.88
CA GLY A 80 -14.94 1.21 5.58
C GLY A 80 -13.85 0.83 4.57
N GLY A 81 -12.97 -0.13 4.87
CA GLY A 81 -11.76 -0.41 4.08
C GLY A 81 -10.75 0.74 4.12
N ARG A 82 -9.70 0.63 3.29
CA ARG A 82 -8.77 1.72 2.98
C ARG A 82 -8.98 2.25 1.55
N ARG A 83 -8.44 3.43 1.31
CA ARG A 83 -8.45 4.10 -0.01
C ARG A 83 -7.02 4.31 -0.51
N ALA A 84 -6.81 4.09 -1.80
CA ALA A 84 -5.57 4.42 -2.50
C ALA A 84 -5.76 5.56 -3.51
N ASP A 85 -6.71 6.45 -3.24
CA ASP A 85 -7.01 7.63 -4.05
C ASP A 85 -7.30 8.88 -3.18
N VAL A 86 -6.71 8.94 -1.99
CA VAL A 86 -6.91 10.02 -1.00
C VAL A 86 -6.02 11.22 -1.32
N ALA A 87 -6.28 11.87 -2.46
CA ALA A 87 -5.40 12.91 -3.00
C ALA A 87 -5.26 14.19 -2.14
N HIS A 88 -6.10 14.38 -1.12
CA HIS A 88 -5.97 15.49 -0.15
C HIS A 88 -5.01 15.17 1.00
N ALA A 89 -4.63 13.91 1.20
CA ALA A 89 -3.64 13.52 2.21
C ALA A 89 -2.26 14.01 1.75
N MET A 90 -1.59 14.79 2.60
CA MET A 90 -0.30 15.41 2.27
C MET A 90 0.70 15.14 3.39
N TYR A 91 1.91 14.74 3.00
CA TYR A 91 3.01 14.49 3.93
C TYR A 91 3.49 15.79 4.60
N ASP A 92 3.56 15.79 5.93
CA ASP A 92 4.18 16.83 6.74
C ASP A 92 5.52 16.33 7.30
N PRO A 93 6.66 16.96 6.95
CA PRO A 93 7.98 16.56 7.46
C PRO A 93 8.19 16.81 8.96
N LEU A 94 7.27 17.48 9.64
CA LEU A 94 7.32 17.69 11.09
C LEU A 94 6.60 16.60 11.87
N GLU A 95 5.86 15.73 11.19
CA GLU A 95 5.13 14.61 11.76
C GLU A 95 5.90 13.29 11.56
N THR A 96 5.52 12.29 12.33
CA THR A 96 5.92 10.88 12.16
C THR A 96 4.67 10.07 11.91
N TYR A 97 4.78 9.04 11.07
CA TYR A 97 3.62 8.27 10.63
C TYR A 97 3.75 6.81 11.05
N ASP A 98 3.03 6.43 12.09
CA ASP A 98 2.89 5.02 12.49
C ASP A 98 1.86 4.30 11.59
N ASP A 99 1.86 2.97 11.59
CA ASP A 99 0.86 2.14 10.91
C ASP A 99 -0.55 2.40 11.44
N HIS A 100 -1.54 2.47 10.53
CA HIS A 100 -2.97 2.64 10.84
C HIS A 100 -3.34 3.93 11.60
N GLU A 101 -2.46 4.92 11.65
CA GLU A 101 -2.67 6.14 12.41
C GLU A 101 -3.67 7.09 11.71
N SER A 102 -4.69 7.56 12.43
CA SER A 102 -5.71 8.44 11.86
C SER A 102 -5.32 9.92 11.91
N PHE A 103 -5.31 10.56 10.75
CA PHE A 103 -5.09 12.00 10.57
C PHE A 103 -6.39 12.71 10.14
N GLY A 104 -7.46 12.47 10.89
CA GLY A 104 -8.77 13.07 10.64
C GLY A 104 -9.50 12.41 9.48
N SER A 105 -9.27 12.88 8.25
CA SER A 105 -9.98 12.39 7.05
C SER A 105 -9.19 11.37 6.23
N PHE A 106 -8.03 10.96 6.70
CA PHE A 106 -7.18 9.95 6.08
C PHE A 106 -6.43 9.15 7.14
N VAL A 107 -5.86 8.02 6.74
CA VAL A 107 -4.98 7.19 7.55
C VAL A 107 -3.55 7.31 7.01
N SER A 108 -2.55 7.28 7.88
CA SER A 108 -1.13 7.41 7.53
C SER A 108 -0.69 6.53 6.36
N ASP A 109 -1.17 5.30 6.28
CA ASP A 109 -0.92 4.33 5.21
C ASP A 109 -1.24 4.90 3.81
N GLU A 110 -2.28 5.72 3.72
CA GLU A 110 -2.82 6.29 2.49
C GLU A 110 -1.89 7.33 1.87
N LEU A 111 -0.98 7.91 2.67
CA LEU A 111 0.09 8.80 2.19
C LEU A 111 1.11 8.08 1.32
N TRP A 112 1.25 6.75 1.47
CA TRP A 112 2.15 5.93 0.67
C TRP A 112 1.41 5.17 -0.44
N SER A 113 0.23 4.59 -0.15
CA SER A 113 -0.52 3.82 -1.16
C SER A 113 -1.06 4.71 -2.29
N THR A 114 -1.61 5.88 -1.97
CA THR A 114 -2.24 6.79 -2.95
C THR A 114 -1.30 7.18 -4.08
N PRO A 115 -0.12 7.76 -3.84
CA PRO A 115 0.78 8.17 -4.93
C PRO A 115 1.31 6.98 -5.74
N LEU A 116 1.52 5.80 -5.12
CA LEU A 116 1.96 4.61 -5.85
C LEU A 116 0.88 4.09 -6.79
N VAL A 117 -0.37 4.02 -6.32
CA VAL A 117 -1.50 3.57 -7.14
C VAL A 117 -1.80 4.57 -8.26
N GLN A 118 -1.74 5.88 -7.99
CA GLN A 118 -1.87 6.91 -9.02
C GLN A 118 -0.77 6.78 -10.09
N ALA A 119 0.49 6.63 -9.68
CA ALA A 119 1.61 6.44 -10.60
C ALA A 119 1.43 5.17 -11.46
N LEU A 120 0.99 4.07 -10.85
CA LEU A 120 0.65 2.84 -11.58
C LEU A 120 -0.43 3.07 -12.62
N GLN A 121 -1.53 3.73 -12.25
CA GLN A 121 -2.64 4.00 -13.16
C GLN A 121 -2.19 4.89 -14.33
N ASP A 122 -1.42 5.95 -14.05
CA ASP A 122 -0.91 6.87 -15.05
C ASP A 122 0.08 6.21 -16.01
N LEU A 123 1.01 5.40 -15.50
CA LEU A 123 1.99 4.69 -16.30
C LEU A 123 1.33 3.58 -17.14
N LYS A 124 0.38 2.85 -16.56
CA LYS A 124 -0.42 1.86 -17.29
C LYS A 124 -1.23 2.50 -18.41
N ALA A 125 -1.82 3.67 -18.17
CA ALA A 125 -2.53 4.44 -19.20
C ALA A 125 -1.60 4.89 -20.36
N GLN A 126 -0.30 5.03 -20.09
CA GLN A 126 0.74 5.30 -21.09
C GLN A 126 1.29 4.04 -21.78
N GLY A 127 0.77 2.86 -21.44
CA GLY A 127 1.20 1.58 -22.01
C GLY A 127 2.43 0.98 -21.34
N VAL A 128 2.79 1.42 -20.14
CA VAL A 128 3.81 0.76 -19.31
C VAL A 128 3.17 -0.48 -18.67
N GLU A 129 3.84 -1.62 -18.79
CA GLU A 129 3.39 -2.86 -18.16
C GLU A 129 3.42 -2.72 -16.62
N VAL A 130 2.41 -3.27 -15.94
CA VAL A 130 2.28 -3.19 -14.47
C VAL A 130 3.53 -3.74 -13.79
N GLU A 131 4.08 -4.84 -14.30
CA GLU A 131 5.30 -5.47 -13.79
C GLU A 131 6.53 -4.55 -13.87
N THR A 132 6.54 -3.61 -14.81
CA THR A 132 7.62 -2.62 -14.90
C THR A 132 7.52 -1.61 -13.75
N VAL A 133 6.30 -1.18 -13.42
CA VAL A 133 6.05 -0.28 -12.27
C VAL A 133 6.37 -0.99 -10.96
N ASP A 134 5.87 -2.21 -10.79
CA ASP A 134 6.15 -3.04 -9.60
C ASP A 134 7.64 -3.24 -9.38
N LYS A 135 8.38 -3.47 -10.47
CA LYS A 135 9.83 -3.62 -10.40
C LYS A 135 10.49 -2.35 -9.85
N ILE A 136 10.11 -1.16 -10.33
CA ILE A 136 10.66 0.11 -9.85
C ILE A 136 10.35 0.30 -8.36
N VAL A 137 9.10 0.03 -7.96
CA VAL A 137 8.68 0.13 -6.55
C VAL A 137 9.50 -0.81 -5.67
N LEU A 138 9.66 -2.07 -6.06
CA LEU A 138 10.46 -3.06 -5.33
C LEU A 138 11.96 -2.68 -5.29
N GLU A 139 12.53 -2.24 -6.40
CA GLU A 139 13.94 -1.82 -6.47
C GLU A 139 14.21 -0.62 -5.56
N GLY A 140 13.27 0.34 -5.45
CA GLY A 140 13.40 1.50 -4.57
C GLY A 140 13.41 1.17 -3.07
N MET A 141 12.98 -0.03 -2.67
CA MET A 141 12.90 -0.47 -1.28
C MET A 141 14.18 -1.15 -0.78
N PHE A 142 15.14 -1.44 -1.66
CA PHE A 142 16.44 -1.98 -1.26
C PHE A 142 17.33 -0.91 -0.63
N ASP A 143 18.28 -1.35 0.20
CA ASP A 143 19.35 -0.54 0.80
C ASP A 143 18.89 0.67 1.66
N ILE A 144 17.63 0.71 2.11
CA ILE A 144 17.13 1.85 2.90
C ILE A 144 17.41 1.77 4.41
N GLY A 145 17.65 0.58 4.94
CA GLY A 145 17.93 0.37 6.37
C GLY A 145 16.71 0.65 7.26
N ARG A 146 16.90 1.41 8.35
CA ARG A 146 15.89 1.65 9.40
C ARG A 146 15.72 3.14 9.69
N ASN A 147 14.64 3.53 10.38
CA ASN A 147 14.31 4.93 10.68
C ASN A 147 14.17 5.82 9.45
N PHE A 148 13.78 5.24 8.32
CA PHE A 148 13.53 6.00 7.10
C PHE A 148 12.15 6.65 7.15
N THR A 149 12.02 7.81 6.51
CA THR A 149 10.76 8.52 6.31
C THR A 149 10.24 8.32 4.90
N MET A 150 8.96 8.61 4.66
CA MET A 150 8.37 8.59 3.32
C MET A 150 9.18 9.48 2.36
N ARG A 151 9.62 10.65 2.85
CA ARG A 151 10.50 11.55 2.08
C ARG A 151 11.83 10.89 1.72
N SER A 152 12.49 10.21 2.65
CA SER A 152 13.78 9.58 2.38
C SER A 152 13.67 8.39 1.42
N LEU A 153 12.60 7.59 1.51
CA LEU A 153 12.35 6.48 0.60
C LEU A 153 11.96 6.98 -0.80
N ALA A 154 11.08 7.98 -0.89
CA ALA A 154 10.71 8.58 -2.16
C ALA A 154 11.92 9.13 -2.94
N ALA A 155 12.94 9.63 -2.23
CA ALA A 155 14.19 10.09 -2.85
C ALA A 155 15.12 8.95 -3.30
N ASN A 156 14.93 7.71 -2.85
CA ASN A 156 15.66 6.54 -3.32
C ASN A 156 15.00 5.89 -4.55
N THR A 157 13.69 6.10 -4.75
CA THR A 157 12.93 5.54 -5.87
C THR A 157 13.10 6.33 -7.18
N VAL A 158 13.81 7.48 -7.19
CA VAL A 158 14.07 8.33 -8.39
C VAL A 158 15.52 8.76 -8.56
#